data_AF-A0A1V1SSM9-F1
#
_entry.id   AF-A0A1V1SSM9-F1
#
_cell.length_a   1.000
_cell.length_b   1.000
_cell.length_c   1.000
_cell.angle_alpha   90.00
_cell.angle_beta   90.00
_cell.angle_gamma   90.00
#
_symmetry.space_group_name_H-M   'P 1'
#
loop_
_entity.id
_entity.type
_entity.pdbx_description
1 polymer ?
#
loop_
_entity_poly.entity_id
_entity_poly.type
_entity_poly.pdbx_seq_one_letter_code
_entity_poly.pdbx_strand_id
1 'polypeptide(L)'
;MKSQLLTLAAFSPLAAYALPRHHHKCGRPSNITTGLPLTEVTSFPVVPIESLLTTITTYSTDSITTNTQPLTIVTGLPLSEIPTYTAVPVESLPTVTTSAASTITEGLPLSKIPTFSAVPVESLPTSTFSTFTIITSSTQAAYPVSSVDAASQVVDGTYTKATPVAFKVKATEQCGNNDRLSLPGMPWTVANSMYNADQMVGQQCTNFDGILETADGTKEVKWTSVTDVKLVDDTKDVCKGYTNIGVGVNLNKKLKDIKSIPAYYQWDRTNTTEFKGSNVFDFITAPTEGDTSSTATSEFMLWIRNWGNQVPIGYSRGPVATFKLFGVSWKLYEGKNPGSGVTVRSMLVDENYDGEFQGDLKDWLDAMVQKGYISDNDYVTVGNAGTEIFYGNAVMNATVALDIKV
;
A
#
# COMPACT_ATOMS: atom_id res chain seq x y z
N MET A 1 -13.90 -39.25 9.80
CA MET A 1 -12.84 -38.49 9.10
C MET A 1 -11.98 -37.75 10.12
N LYS A 2 -10.70 -37.51 9.84
CA LYS A 2 -9.89 -36.50 10.54
C LYS A 2 -9.57 -35.41 9.54
N SER A 3 -10.02 -34.17 9.78
CA SER A 3 -9.56 -33.04 8.99
C SER A 3 -8.13 -32.72 9.41
N GLN A 4 -7.17 -32.88 8.50
CA GLN A 4 -5.87 -32.23 8.67
C GLN A 4 -6.04 -30.78 8.27
N LEU A 5 -6.04 -29.88 9.26
CA LEU A 5 -5.87 -28.46 9.01
C LEU A 5 -4.48 -28.27 8.38
N LEU A 6 -4.45 -28.08 7.07
CA LEU A 6 -3.24 -27.70 6.36
C LEU A 6 -3.05 -26.20 6.59
N THR A 7 -2.42 -25.84 7.71
CA THR A 7 -2.02 -24.45 7.97
C THR A 7 -1.06 -24.02 6.88
N LEU A 8 -1.51 -23.15 5.97
CA LEU A 8 -0.59 -22.50 5.06
C LEU A 8 0.33 -21.60 5.89
N ALA A 9 1.62 -21.62 5.60
CA ALA A 9 2.53 -20.64 6.18
C ALA A 9 2.11 -19.25 5.66
N ALA A 10 1.80 -18.33 6.57
CA ALA A 10 1.57 -16.94 6.18
C ALA A 10 2.85 -16.41 5.52
N PHE A 11 2.76 -16.10 4.24
CA PHE A 11 3.86 -15.49 3.51
C PHE A 11 4.04 -14.05 3.99
N SER A 12 5.29 -13.64 4.10
CA SER A 12 5.65 -12.24 4.34
C SER A 12 5.19 -11.42 3.11
N PRO A 13 4.73 -10.17 3.28
CA PRO A 13 4.33 -9.32 2.16
C PRO A 13 5.52 -9.03 1.24
N LEU A 14 5.23 -8.51 0.05
CA LEU A 14 6.24 -8.36 -0.99
C LEU A 14 7.23 -7.28 -0.58
N ALA A 15 8.49 -7.69 -0.36
CA ALA A 15 9.54 -6.83 0.14
C ALA A 15 9.58 -5.49 -0.61
N ALA A 16 9.42 -4.39 0.10
CA ALA A 16 9.47 -3.06 -0.49
C ALA A 16 10.94 -2.72 -0.84
N TYR A 17 11.32 -2.95 -2.09
CA TYR A 17 12.65 -2.56 -2.58
C TYR A 17 12.78 -1.03 -2.66
N ALA A 18 13.97 -0.52 -2.35
CA ALA A 18 14.27 0.90 -2.46
C ALA A 18 14.23 1.37 -3.93
N LEU A 19 13.85 2.63 -4.16
CA LEU A 19 13.96 3.26 -5.48
C LEU A 19 15.45 3.41 -5.86
N PRO A 20 15.92 2.89 -7.01
CA PRO A 20 17.28 3.12 -7.45
C PRO A 20 17.49 4.60 -7.81
N ARG A 21 18.58 5.18 -7.31
CA ARG A 21 19.08 6.50 -7.76
C ARG A 21 20.47 6.36 -8.39
N HIS A 22 20.77 7.28 -9.30
CA HIS A 22 21.94 7.21 -10.18
C HIS A 22 23.27 7.08 -9.42
N HIS A 23 24.08 6.09 -9.81
CA HIS A 23 25.49 6.04 -9.45
C HIS A 23 26.27 7.19 -10.15
N HIS A 24 26.44 8.32 -9.46
CA HIS A 24 27.53 9.23 -9.79
C HIS A 24 28.87 8.57 -9.39
N LYS A 25 29.62 8.10 -10.38
CA LYS A 25 31.00 7.61 -10.21
C LYS A 25 31.93 8.75 -9.81
N CYS A 26 32.06 9.04 -8.52
CA CYS A 26 33.17 9.83 -8.00
C CYS A 26 34.38 8.91 -7.77
N GLY A 27 35.52 9.27 -8.36
CA GLY A 27 36.74 8.46 -8.29
C GLY A 27 37.47 8.58 -6.96
N ARG A 28 38.24 7.53 -6.63
CA ARG A 28 39.28 7.56 -5.59
C ARG A 28 40.28 8.69 -5.88
N PRO A 29 40.87 9.29 -4.85
CA PRO A 29 42.29 9.01 -4.65
C PRO A 29 42.61 8.48 -3.26
N SER A 30 43.69 7.71 -3.15
CA SER A 30 44.28 7.31 -1.87
C SER A 30 45.36 8.31 -1.47
N ASN A 31 45.52 8.57 -0.18
CA ASN A 31 46.84 8.84 0.41
C ASN A 31 46.82 8.60 1.93
N ILE A 32 48.00 8.37 2.51
CA ILE A 32 48.24 8.00 3.92
C ILE A 32 49.27 8.99 4.50
N THR A 33 49.23 9.27 5.81
CA THR A 33 50.39 9.39 6.76
C THR A 33 50.16 10.42 7.88
N THR A 34 50.27 9.97 9.15
CA THR A 34 50.50 10.67 10.47
C THR A 34 50.23 12.19 10.63
N GLY A 35 49.66 12.76 11.70
CA GLY A 35 49.50 12.31 13.09
C GLY A 35 49.99 13.36 14.13
N LEU A 36 49.06 13.97 14.90
CA LEU A 36 49.23 14.64 16.22
C LEU A 36 50.03 15.98 16.30
N PRO A 37 49.94 16.80 17.39
CA PRO A 37 48.72 17.36 18.04
C PRO A 37 48.89 18.86 18.51
N LEU A 38 47.92 19.37 19.32
CA LEU A 38 47.91 20.67 20.08
C LEU A 38 47.67 21.96 19.24
N THR A 39 47.05 23.06 19.72
CA THR A 39 46.28 23.38 20.95
C THR A 39 45.37 24.61 20.76
N GLU A 40 44.13 24.53 21.30
CA GLU A 40 43.41 25.55 22.11
C GLU A 40 43.11 26.99 21.60
N VAL A 41 42.13 27.63 22.27
CA VAL A 41 41.86 29.08 22.46
C VAL A 41 40.73 29.77 21.65
N THR A 42 39.89 30.47 22.41
CA THR A 42 38.89 31.53 22.10
C THR A 42 37.54 31.20 21.45
N SER A 43 36.56 31.99 21.90
CA SER A 43 35.11 31.81 21.80
C SER A 43 34.43 33.09 21.29
N PHE A 44 33.32 32.92 20.56
CA PHE A 44 32.16 33.85 20.49
C PHE A 44 32.40 35.28 19.91
N PRO A 45 31.37 35.99 19.37
CA PRO A 45 29.96 35.97 19.78
C PRO A 45 28.89 35.70 18.71
N VAL A 46 27.67 35.47 19.22
CA VAL A 46 26.40 35.50 18.50
C VAL A 46 25.95 36.95 18.30
N VAL A 47 25.28 37.26 17.18
CA VAL A 47 24.55 38.51 16.98
C VAL A 47 23.13 38.20 16.47
N PRO A 48 22.07 38.55 17.21
CA PRO A 48 20.69 38.50 16.74
C PRO A 48 20.21 39.87 16.24
N ILE A 49 19.39 39.86 15.20
CA ILE A 49 18.54 40.95 14.65
C ILE A 49 17.80 40.27 13.47
N GLU A 50 16.54 40.50 13.14
CA GLU A 50 15.31 40.95 13.80
C GLU A 50 14.23 40.81 12.69
N SER A 51 12.96 41.04 12.98
CA SER A 51 11.86 40.88 12.01
C SER A 51 11.87 41.91 10.87
N LEU A 52 11.42 41.52 9.66
CA LEU A 52 10.70 42.45 8.78
C LEU A 52 9.67 41.78 7.85
N LEU A 53 8.66 42.58 7.50
CA LEU A 53 7.29 42.27 7.10
C LEU A 53 7.02 41.19 6.02
N THR A 54 5.84 40.59 6.16
CA THR A 54 5.05 39.99 5.08
C THR A 54 4.84 40.97 3.92
N THR A 55 5.17 40.54 2.69
CA THR A 55 4.75 41.23 1.46
C THR A 55 3.67 40.40 0.76
N ILE A 56 2.47 40.96 0.63
CA ILE A 56 1.36 40.33 -0.11
C ILE A 56 1.47 40.75 -1.58
N THR A 57 1.89 39.83 -2.45
CA THR A 57 1.94 40.08 -3.90
C THR A 57 0.66 39.58 -4.57
N THR A 58 -0.28 40.49 -4.82
CA THR A 58 -1.44 40.23 -5.67
C THR A 58 -1.01 40.12 -7.14
N TYR A 59 -1.27 38.98 -7.78
CA TYR A 59 -1.10 38.82 -9.22
C TYR A 59 -2.41 39.10 -9.95
N SER A 60 -2.39 40.06 -10.87
CA SER A 60 -3.45 40.27 -11.86
C SER A 60 -3.36 39.21 -12.96
N THR A 61 -4.50 38.81 -13.52
CA THR A 61 -4.56 37.93 -14.69
C THR A 61 -4.45 38.73 -15.97
N ASP A 62 -3.37 38.53 -16.73
CA ASP A 62 -3.23 39.03 -18.10
C ASP A 62 -2.93 37.88 -19.09
N SER A 63 -3.40 38.05 -20.33
CA SER A 63 -3.49 36.99 -21.33
C SER A 63 -2.18 36.72 -22.06
N ILE A 64 -1.85 35.44 -22.30
CA ILE A 64 -0.75 35.02 -23.17
C ILE A 64 -1.29 34.61 -24.54
N THR A 65 -0.87 35.33 -25.59
CA THR A 65 -1.17 35.03 -27.00
C THR A 65 -0.22 33.95 -27.51
N THR A 66 -0.74 32.91 -28.17
CA THR A 66 0.07 31.84 -28.77
C THR A 66 0.62 32.23 -30.14
N ASN A 67 1.95 32.28 -30.28
CA ASN A 67 2.63 32.40 -31.57
C ASN A 67 3.15 31.03 -32.02
N THR A 68 2.65 30.53 -33.16
CA THR A 68 3.11 29.28 -33.78
C THR A 68 4.10 29.58 -34.91
N GLN A 69 5.27 28.93 -34.90
CA GLN A 69 6.14 28.80 -36.06
C GLN A 69 6.54 27.33 -36.28
N PRO A 70 6.62 26.86 -37.54
CA PRO A 70 6.99 25.49 -37.85
C PRO A 70 8.50 25.28 -37.77
N LEU A 71 8.92 24.17 -37.14
CA LEU A 71 10.32 23.72 -37.14
C LEU A 71 10.52 22.61 -38.17
N THR A 72 11.37 22.86 -39.16
CA THR A 72 11.83 21.85 -40.13
C THR A 72 13.20 21.33 -39.69
N ILE A 73 13.33 20.02 -39.52
CA ILE A 73 14.62 19.38 -39.19
C ILE A 73 15.09 18.56 -40.39
N VAL A 74 16.32 18.82 -40.83
CA VAL A 74 16.98 18.12 -41.94
C VAL A 74 17.98 17.12 -41.38
N THR A 75 17.97 15.89 -41.89
CA THR A 75 18.88 14.81 -41.47
C THR A 75 20.21 14.88 -42.24
N GLY A 76 21.34 14.84 -41.53
CA GLY A 76 22.67 14.72 -42.13
C GLY A 76 23.66 14.05 -41.17
N LEU A 77 24.26 12.93 -41.61
CA LEU A 77 25.30 12.17 -40.90
C LEU A 77 26.47 11.90 -41.86
N PRO A 78 27.74 12.17 -41.48
CA PRO A 78 28.92 11.80 -42.26
C PRO A 78 29.41 10.37 -41.95
N LEU A 79 30.16 9.76 -42.88
CA LEU A 79 30.76 8.42 -42.73
C LEU A 79 32.30 8.46 -42.62
N SER A 80 32.82 7.73 -41.63
CA SER A 80 34.10 6.99 -41.61
C SER A 80 34.08 6.09 -40.36
N GLU A 81 34.72 4.92 -40.26
CA GLU A 81 35.62 4.18 -41.16
C GLU A 81 35.45 2.65 -40.93
N ILE A 82 36.05 1.78 -41.76
CA ILE A 82 35.81 0.31 -41.75
C ILE A 82 37.13 -0.48 -41.79
N PRO A 83 37.24 -1.60 -41.04
CA PRO A 83 38.05 -2.74 -41.45
C PRO A 83 37.19 -3.97 -41.83
N THR A 84 37.49 -4.58 -42.98
CA THR A 84 36.76 -5.72 -43.59
C THR A 84 37.40 -7.08 -43.28
N TYR A 85 36.63 -8.18 -43.38
CA TYR A 85 37.15 -9.44 -43.97
C TYR A 85 36.05 -10.32 -44.63
N THR A 86 36.17 -10.47 -45.95
CA THR A 86 35.79 -11.54 -46.92
C THR A 86 34.54 -12.46 -46.75
N ALA A 87 33.81 -12.68 -47.86
CA ALA A 87 32.65 -13.59 -48.03
C ALA A 87 33.05 -15.05 -48.40
N VAL A 88 32.20 -16.00 -48.87
CA VAL A 88 31.46 -16.17 -50.18
C VAL A 88 30.83 -17.61 -50.15
N PRO A 89 29.77 -18.05 -50.92
CA PRO A 89 28.58 -17.45 -51.56
C PRO A 89 27.23 -18.12 -51.12
N VAL A 90 26.14 -17.91 -51.88
CA VAL A 90 24.88 -18.70 -51.84
C VAL A 90 24.35 -18.99 -53.26
N GLU A 91 23.84 -20.21 -53.49
CA GLU A 91 22.97 -20.65 -54.60
C GLU A 91 21.93 -21.64 -54.00
N SER A 92 20.69 -21.84 -54.47
CA SER A 92 19.95 -21.32 -55.63
C SER A 92 18.41 -21.28 -55.37
N LEU A 93 17.64 -20.65 -56.26
CA LEU A 93 16.15 -20.61 -56.31
C LEU A 93 15.63 -21.48 -57.49
N PRO A 94 14.32 -21.83 -57.66
CA PRO A 94 13.10 -21.00 -57.54
C PRO A 94 12.09 -21.58 -56.48
N THR A 95 10.74 -21.46 -56.45
CA THR A 95 9.71 -21.13 -57.46
C THR A 95 8.37 -20.58 -56.89
N VAL A 96 7.67 -19.86 -57.77
CA VAL A 96 6.28 -19.33 -57.80
C VAL A 96 5.22 -20.42 -57.42
N THR A 97 4.08 -20.15 -56.76
CA THR A 97 2.88 -19.48 -57.33
C THR A 97 1.82 -19.06 -56.27
N THR A 98 1.02 -18.04 -56.59
CA THR A 98 -0.10 -17.48 -55.81
C THR A 98 -1.48 -17.98 -56.25
N SER A 99 -2.45 -18.12 -55.33
CA SER A 99 -3.85 -17.59 -55.45
C SER A 99 -4.79 -18.14 -54.36
N ALA A 100 -5.95 -17.51 -54.17
CA ALA A 100 -7.05 -17.99 -53.34
C ALA A 100 -8.40 -17.66 -54.00
N ALA A 101 -9.35 -18.62 -54.04
CA ALA A 101 -10.71 -18.48 -54.55
C ALA A 101 -11.63 -19.60 -54.00
N SER A 102 -12.95 -19.51 -54.23
CA SER A 102 -13.98 -20.21 -53.41
C SER A 102 -15.11 -20.87 -54.22
N THR A 103 -15.76 -21.88 -53.63
CA THR A 103 -17.12 -22.41 -53.95
C THR A 103 -17.72 -23.03 -52.65
N ILE A 104 -18.97 -22.84 -52.17
CA ILE A 104 -20.32 -22.51 -52.74
C ILE A 104 -20.95 -23.76 -53.41
N THR A 105 -22.18 -24.24 -53.11
CA THR A 105 -23.38 -23.74 -52.36
C THR A 105 -23.84 -24.80 -51.29
N GLU A 106 -24.98 -24.86 -50.56
CA GLU A 106 -26.26 -24.12 -50.37
C GLU A 106 -26.93 -24.46 -48.99
N GLY A 107 -28.09 -23.86 -48.64
CA GLY A 107 -29.04 -24.39 -47.62
C GLY A 107 -29.80 -23.36 -46.76
N LEU A 108 -31.11 -23.19 -46.96
CA LEU A 108 -32.04 -22.29 -46.22
C LEU A 108 -33.43 -22.97 -46.07
N PRO A 109 -34.34 -22.57 -45.12
CA PRO A 109 -34.74 -21.19 -44.82
C PRO A 109 -35.02 -20.81 -43.33
N LEU A 110 -35.46 -19.55 -43.17
CA LEU A 110 -35.69 -18.73 -41.97
C LEU A 110 -36.57 -19.32 -40.84
N SER A 111 -36.31 -18.90 -39.59
CA SER A 111 -37.33 -18.15 -38.83
C SER A 111 -36.76 -17.19 -37.76
N LYS A 112 -37.38 -15.99 -37.66
CA LYS A 112 -37.43 -15.03 -36.53
C LYS A 112 -36.16 -14.68 -35.71
N ILE A 113 -35.60 -13.50 -35.98
CA ILE A 113 -34.92 -12.62 -35.00
C ILE A 113 -35.49 -11.19 -35.18
N PRO A 114 -35.81 -10.43 -34.12
CA PRO A 114 -36.39 -9.09 -34.24
C PRO A 114 -35.35 -8.00 -34.50
N THR A 115 -35.72 -7.01 -35.31
CA THR A 115 -34.98 -5.74 -35.52
C THR A 115 -35.51 -4.63 -34.61
N PHE A 116 -34.62 -3.71 -34.22
CA PHE A 116 -34.99 -2.34 -33.85
C PHE A 116 -33.99 -1.36 -34.47
N SER A 117 -34.52 -0.24 -34.99
CA SER A 117 -33.75 0.75 -35.76
C SER A 117 -33.28 1.92 -34.89
N ALA A 118 -32.13 2.51 -35.23
CA ALA A 118 -31.78 3.83 -34.76
C ALA A 118 -32.70 4.90 -35.38
N VAL A 119 -32.97 5.98 -34.64
CA VAL A 119 -33.81 7.10 -35.06
C VAL A 119 -32.97 8.38 -35.09
N PRO A 120 -32.95 9.16 -36.19
CA PRO A 120 -32.24 10.44 -36.24
C PRO A 120 -33.01 11.54 -35.50
N VAL A 121 -32.30 12.58 -35.07
CA VAL A 121 -32.87 13.74 -34.36
C VAL A 121 -33.41 14.76 -35.36
N GLU A 122 -34.65 15.22 -35.14
CA GLU A 122 -35.24 16.38 -35.82
C GLU A 122 -35.92 17.31 -34.79
N SER A 123 -36.00 18.60 -35.10
CA SER A 123 -36.27 19.69 -34.15
C SER A 123 -37.76 20.03 -33.98
N LEU A 124 -38.16 20.42 -32.76
CA LEU A 124 -39.47 21.03 -32.47
C LEU A 124 -39.31 22.39 -31.73
N PRO A 125 -40.38 23.23 -31.67
CA PRO A 125 -40.21 24.68 -31.84
C PRO A 125 -40.20 25.53 -30.55
N THR A 126 -39.83 26.80 -30.76
CA THR A 126 -39.85 27.92 -29.81
C THR A 126 -41.21 28.16 -29.15
N SER A 127 -41.22 28.47 -27.85
CA SER A 127 -42.31 29.21 -27.21
C SER A 127 -41.77 30.15 -26.11
N THR A 128 -42.60 31.10 -25.69
CA THR A 128 -42.19 32.32 -24.96
C THR A 128 -41.94 32.14 -23.46
N PHE A 129 -40.97 32.89 -22.93
CA PHE A 129 -40.81 33.10 -21.49
C PHE A 129 -42.01 33.85 -20.87
N SER A 130 -42.45 33.41 -19.70
CA SER A 130 -43.30 34.18 -18.78
C SER A 130 -42.67 34.17 -17.39
N THR A 131 -42.40 35.35 -16.84
CA THR A 131 -41.77 35.52 -15.53
C THR A 131 -42.79 35.33 -14.41
N PHE A 132 -42.52 34.45 -13.44
CA PHE A 132 -43.27 34.40 -12.19
C PHE A 132 -42.34 34.29 -10.98
N THR A 133 -42.54 35.19 -10.02
CA THR A 133 -41.82 35.23 -8.74
C THR A 133 -42.37 34.17 -7.79
N ILE A 134 -41.50 33.32 -7.24
CA ILE A 134 -41.85 32.44 -6.12
C ILE A 134 -41.31 33.08 -4.84
N ILE A 135 -42.22 33.33 -3.89
CA ILE A 135 -41.89 33.86 -2.55
C ILE A 135 -41.50 32.69 -1.65
N THR A 136 -40.24 32.65 -1.21
CA THR A 136 -39.77 31.64 -0.24
C THR A 136 -40.13 32.06 1.19
N SER A 137 -41.16 31.43 1.75
CA SER A 137 -41.57 31.61 3.15
C SER A 137 -40.55 30.99 4.12
N SER A 138 -40.04 31.79 5.06
CA SER A 138 -39.02 31.37 6.03
C SER A 138 -39.62 30.66 7.25
N THR A 139 -39.37 29.36 7.40
CA THR A 139 -39.54 28.62 8.67
C THR A 139 -38.34 27.71 8.92
N GLN A 140 -37.19 28.31 9.25
CA GLN A 140 -36.01 27.57 9.67
C GLN A 140 -36.17 27.16 11.15
N ALA A 141 -36.42 25.88 11.41
CA ALA A 141 -36.36 25.34 12.77
C ALA A 141 -34.91 25.37 13.26
N ALA A 142 -34.67 25.98 14.42
CA ALA A 142 -33.35 26.01 15.03
C ALA A 142 -33.03 24.66 15.68
N TYR A 143 -32.10 23.92 15.08
CA TYR A 143 -31.44 22.79 15.73
C TYR A 143 -30.26 23.32 16.57
N PRO A 144 -30.00 22.78 17.77
CA PRO A 144 -28.93 23.28 18.63
C PRO A 144 -27.57 23.04 17.98
N VAL A 145 -26.71 24.06 18.02
CA VAL A 145 -25.30 23.93 17.68
C VAL A 145 -24.60 23.26 18.87
N SER A 146 -24.43 21.94 18.81
CA SER A 146 -23.51 21.23 19.70
C SER A 146 -22.08 21.70 19.43
N SER A 147 -21.24 21.64 20.48
CA SER A 147 -19.82 21.94 20.42
C SER A 147 -19.07 21.06 19.41
N VAL A 148 -17.98 21.61 18.87
CA VAL A 148 -16.95 20.83 18.16
C VAL A 148 -16.08 20.08 19.17
N ASP A 149 -16.68 19.08 19.81
CA ASP A 149 -15.93 18.06 20.55
C ASP A 149 -15.15 17.19 19.54
N ALA A 150 -13.93 16.79 19.92
CA ALA A 150 -13.02 16.09 19.03
C ALA A 150 -13.58 14.72 18.60
N ALA A 151 -13.27 14.31 17.37
CA ALA A 151 -13.71 13.01 16.84
C ALA A 151 -13.06 11.86 17.61
N SER A 152 -13.78 11.29 18.59
CA SER A 152 -13.37 10.06 19.26
C SER A 152 -13.26 8.94 18.24
N GLN A 153 -12.03 8.49 17.95
CA GLN A 153 -11.81 7.33 17.09
C GLN A 153 -12.16 5.99 17.77
N VAL A 154 -12.47 6.02 19.07
CA VAL A 154 -13.16 4.93 19.75
C VAL A 154 -14.62 4.94 19.29
N VAL A 155 -14.95 4.00 18.40
CA VAL A 155 -16.34 3.58 18.16
C VAL A 155 -16.92 3.07 19.48
N ASP A 156 -18.18 3.41 19.78
CA ASP A 156 -18.84 3.09 21.06
C ASP A 156 -19.21 1.59 21.20
N GLY A 157 -18.17 0.76 21.22
CA GLY A 157 -18.20 -0.63 21.64
C GLY A 157 -17.22 -0.79 22.78
N THR A 158 -17.71 -1.19 23.96
CA THR A 158 -16.83 -1.51 25.09
C THR A 158 -15.87 -2.63 24.70
N TYR A 159 -14.58 -2.33 24.59
CA TYR A 159 -13.55 -3.37 24.40
C TYR A 159 -13.71 -4.45 25.47
N THR A 160 -14.05 -5.67 25.04
CA THR A 160 -14.26 -6.82 25.92
C THR A 160 -12.91 -7.31 26.42
N LYS A 161 -12.37 -6.62 27.43
CA LYS A 161 -11.05 -6.85 28.03
C LYS A 161 -10.71 -8.34 28.11
N ALA A 162 -9.78 -8.78 27.25
CA ALA A 162 -9.33 -10.14 27.23
C ALA A 162 -8.44 -10.46 28.45
N THR A 163 -8.38 -11.75 28.79
CA THR A 163 -7.59 -12.27 29.93
C THR A 163 -6.64 -13.38 29.47
N PRO A 164 -5.43 -13.52 30.06
CA PRO A 164 -4.49 -14.55 29.63
C PRO A 164 -5.02 -15.97 29.86
N VAL A 165 -4.94 -16.81 28.83
CA VAL A 165 -5.35 -18.23 28.89
C VAL A 165 -4.19 -19.18 28.66
N ALA A 166 -4.31 -20.39 29.22
CA ALA A 166 -3.28 -21.41 29.11
C ALA A 166 -3.14 -21.92 27.67
N PHE A 167 -2.03 -21.60 27.02
CA PHE A 167 -1.69 -22.10 25.69
C PHE A 167 -0.46 -23.03 25.74
N LYS A 168 -0.40 -24.00 24.83
CA LYS A 168 0.63 -25.05 24.81
C LYS A 168 1.99 -24.60 24.27
N VAL A 169 2.02 -23.52 23.51
CA VAL A 169 3.26 -22.87 23.06
C VAL A 169 3.66 -21.88 24.15
N LYS A 170 4.92 -21.94 24.58
CA LYS A 170 5.47 -21.01 25.58
C LYS A 170 5.74 -19.65 24.94
N ALA A 171 5.86 -18.61 25.78
CA ALA A 171 6.43 -17.35 25.33
C ALA A 171 7.78 -17.60 24.64
N THR A 172 7.99 -16.99 23.47
CA THR A 172 9.06 -17.32 22.52
C THR A 172 9.59 -16.04 21.88
N GLU A 173 10.87 -15.77 22.08
CA GLU A 173 11.60 -14.69 21.43
C GLU A 173 12.04 -15.08 20.02
N GLN A 174 11.95 -14.15 19.06
CA GLN A 174 12.25 -14.38 17.64
C GLN A 174 13.06 -13.23 17.07
N CYS A 175 14.38 -13.34 17.11
CA CYS A 175 15.33 -12.27 16.74
C CYS A 175 16.10 -12.55 15.44
N GLY A 176 15.91 -13.73 14.82
CA GLY A 176 16.41 -14.04 13.49
C GLY A 176 15.52 -13.46 12.40
N ASN A 177 16.12 -13.07 11.27
CA ASN A 177 15.46 -12.26 10.24
C ASN A 177 14.20 -12.92 9.65
N ASN A 178 14.19 -14.26 9.54
CA ASN A 178 13.11 -15.03 8.90
C ASN A 178 12.28 -15.86 9.90
N ASP A 179 12.49 -15.67 11.21
CA ASP A 179 11.86 -16.44 12.28
C ASP A 179 10.33 -16.37 12.19
N ARG A 180 9.69 -17.53 12.42
CA ARG A 180 8.24 -17.71 12.27
C ARG A 180 7.73 -18.84 13.16
N LEU A 181 6.81 -18.50 14.06
CA LEU A 181 6.20 -19.40 15.02
C LEU A 181 4.73 -19.64 14.64
N SER A 182 4.42 -20.81 14.08
CA SER A 182 3.04 -21.25 13.89
C SER A 182 2.41 -21.63 15.24
N LEU A 183 1.21 -21.13 15.55
CA LEU A 183 0.53 -21.36 16.81
C LEU A 183 -0.50 -22.52 16.63
N PRO A 184 -0.18 -23.79 16.96
CA PRO A 184 -0.91 -24.91 16.37
C PRO A 184 -2.30 -25.07 16.99
N GLY A 185 -3.36 -24.96 16.17
CA GLY A 185 -4.75 -24.94 16.67
C GLY A 185 -5.27 -23.55 17.01
N MET A 186 -4.49 -22.51 16.73
CA MET A 186 -4.96 -21.14 16.51
C MET A 186 -4.88 -20.83 15.00
N PRO A 187 -5.59 -19.80 14.50
CA PRO A 187 -5.54 -19.43 13.08
C PRO A 187 -4.26 -18.67 12.67
N TRP A 188 -3.25 -18.52 13.54
CA TRP A 188 -2.15 -17.56 13.37
C TRP A 188 -0.72 -18.14 13.32
N THR A 189 0.17 -17.35 12.71
CA THR A 189 1.63 -17.43 12.88
C THR A 189 2.17 -16.08 13.37
N VAL A 190 3.24 -16.09 14.17
CA VAL A 190 3.96 -14.89 14.64
C VAL A 190 5.30 -14.82 13.90
N ALA A 191 5.59 -13.75 13.16
CA ALA A 191 6.72 -13.71 12.23
C ALA A 191 7.58 -12.43 12.38
N ASN A 192 8.90 -12.58 12.38
CA ASN A 192 9.83 -11.43 12.46
C ASN A 192 10.01 -10.75 11.08
N SER A 193 10.23 -11.54 10.02
CA SER A 193 10.19 -11.11 8.60
C SER A 193 10.97 -9.81 8.26
N MET A 194 12.21 -9.71 8.72
CA MET A 194 13.16 -8.65 8.35
C MET A 194 13.79 -8.92 6.97
N TYR A 195 13.01 -8.66 5.92
CA TYR A 195 13.36 -8.99 4.53
C TYR A 195 14.52 -8.14 3.94
N ASN A 196 14.78 -6.95 4.47
CA ASN A 196 15.91 -6.05 4.12
C ASN A 196 16.88 -5.92 5.32
N ALA A 197 17.11 -6.99 6.06
CA ALA A 197 18.01 -7.01 7.22
C ALA A 197 19.49 -6.78 6.87
N ASP A 198 19.88 -6.91 5.61
CA ASP A 198 21.21 -6.57 5.10
C ASP A 198 21.48 -5.05 5.13
N GLN A 199 20.41 -4.25 5.04
CA GLN A 199 20.41 -2.79 5.10
C GLN A 199 20.11 -2.25 6.53
N MET A 200 20.02 -3.15 7.51
CA MET A 200 19.71 -2.87 8.92
C MET A 200 20.98 -2.87 9.76
N VAL A 201 21.28 -1.76 10.45
CA VAL A 201 22.36 -1.72 11.44
C VAL A 201 21.74 -1.80 12.84
N GLY A 202 21.62 -3.02 13.36
CA GLY A 202 20.92 -3.29 14.61
C GLY A 202 20.14 -4.61 14.54
N GLN A 203 19.06 -4.73 15.32
CA GLN A 203 18.21 -5.91 15.37
C GLN A 203 16.73 -5.55 15.58
N GLN A 204 15.84 -6.44 15.13
CA GLN A 204 14.42 -6.45 15.46
C GLN A 204 14.08 -7.86 15.97
N CYS A 205 13.30 -7.92 17.06
CA CYS A 205 12.74 -9.16 17.60
C CYS A 205 11.21 -9.11 17.64
N THR A 206 10.55 -10.26 17.47
CA THR A 206 9.09 -10.39 17.43
C THR A 206 8.62 -11.50 18.37
N ASN A 207 8.37 -11.12 19.61
CA ASN A 207 8.24 -12.05 20.71
C ASN A 207 6.76 -12.44 20.88
N PHE A 208 6.46 -13.74 20.85
CA PHE A 208 5.15 -14.25 21.23
C PHE A 208 5.08 -14.34 22.76
N ASP A 209 4.09 -13.70 23.37
CA ASP A 209 3.97 -13.64 24.84
C ASP A 209 2.86 -14.56 25.38
N GLY A 210 1.81 -14.80 24.59
CA GLY A 210 0.72 -15.70 24.98
C GLY A 210 -0.55 -15.50 24.15
N ILE A 211 -1.62 -16.17 24.58
CA ILE A 211 -2.98 -15.99 24.05
C ILE A 211 -3.84 -15.34 25.13
N LEU A 212 -4.64 -14.36 24.74
CA LEU A 212 -5.72 -13.81 25.56
C LEU A 212 -7.07 -14.34 25.05
N GLU A 213 -8.07 -14.33 25.94
CA GLU A 213 -9.45 -14.68 25.64
C GLU A 213 -10.41 -13.65 26.25
N THR A 214 -11.32 -13.14 25.40
CA THR A 214 -12.43 -12.26 25.75
C THR A 214 -13.57 -13.04 26.41
N ALA A 215 -14.55 -12.34 27.02
CA ALA A 215 -15.73 -12.98 27.61
C ALA A 215 -16.66 -13.67 26.58
N ASP A 216 -16.57 -13.33 25.28
CA ASP A 216 -17.31 -14.00 24.20
C ASP A 216 -16.54 -15.16 23.53
N GLY A 217 -15.32 -15.45 24.01
CA GLY A 217 -14.47 -16.54 23.52
C GLY A 217 -13.59 -16.18 22.32
N THR A 218 -13.63 -14.93 21.84
CA THR A 218 -12.64 -14.41 20.87
C THR A 218 -11.23 -14.55 21.44
N LYS A 219 -10.29 -15.03 20.61
CA LYS A 219 -8.88 -15.22 20.99
C LYS A 219 -8.04 -14.10 20.40
N GLU A 220 -6.99 -13.74 21.12
CA GLU A 220 -6.07 -12.69 20.72
C GLU A 220 -4.63 -13.15 20.93
N VAL A 221 -3.73 -12.85 19.99
CA VAL A 221 -2.30 -13.07 20.16
C VAL A 221 -1.71 -11.88 20.89
N LYS A 222 -1.17 -12.10 22.09
CA LYS A 222 -0.31 -11.13 22.76
C LYS A 222 1.12 -11.31 22.27
N TRP A 223 1.74 -10.21 21.84
CA TRP A 223 3.11 -10.19 21.32
C TRP A 223 3.81 -8.87 21.64
N THR A 224 5.14 -8.88 21.53
CA THR A 224 5.99 -7.70 21.75
C THR A 224 6.94 -7.52 20.57
N SER A 225 6.96 -6.31 20.01
CA SER A 225 7.94 -5.87 19.01
C SER A 225 9.07 -5.13 19.72
N VAL A 226 10.30 -5.64 19.62
CA VAL A 226 11.50 -4.98 20.18
C VAL A 226 12.40 -4.55 19.02
N THR A 227 12.48 -3.23 18.80
CA THR A 227 13.34 -2.62 17.78
C THR A 227 14.59 -2.04 18.45
N ASP A 228 15.78 -2.40 17.96
CA ASP A 228 17.02 -1.65 18.19
C ASP A 228 17.74 -1.48 16.85
N VAL A 229 17.19 -0.60 15.99
CA VAL A 229 17.69 -0.37 14.62
C VAL A 229 18.17 1.07 14.52
N LYS A 230 19.44 1.27 14.16
CA LYS A 230 20.03 2.61 14.08
C LYS A 230 19.52 3.37 12.86
N LEU A 231 19.31 4.68 13.04
CA LEU A 231 19.19 5.63 11.94
C LEU A 231 20.51 5.65 11.17
N VAL A 232 20.45 5.40 9.86
CA VAL A 232 21.56 5.46 8.90
C VAL A 232 21.04 6.17 7.65
N ASP A 233 21.66 7.29 7.26
CA ASP A 233 21.08 8.17 6.24
C ASP A 233 20.82 7.50 4.89
N ASP A 234 21.70 6.58 4.47
CA ASP A 234 21.57 5.82 3.22
C ASP A 234 20.39 4.84 3.22
N THR A 235 19.91 4.39 4.39
CA THR A 235 18.83 3.38 4.50
C THR A 235 17.63 3.83 5.34
N LYS A 236 17.58 5.10 5.78
CA LYS A 236 16.51 5.65 6.65
C LYS A 236 15.10 5.62 6.03
N ASP A 237 15.02 5.57 4.71
CA ASP A 237 13.76 5.50 3.94
C ASP A 237 13.53 4.11 3.31
N VAL A 238 14.25 3.09 3.79
CA VAL A 238 14.09 1.68 3.39
C VAL A 238 13.44 0.90 4.53
N CYS A 239 12.31 0.24 4.27
CA CYS A 239 11.69 -0.69 5.21
C CYS A 239 12.62 -1.89 5.41
N LYS A 240 13.00 -2.20 6.65
CA LYS A 240 13.84 -3.35 7.02
C LYS A 240 13.05 -4.65 7.07
N GLY A 241 11.74 -4.55 7.34
CA GLY A 241 10.79 -5.63 7.22
C GLY A 241 9.49 -5.39 7.97
N TYR A 242 8.65 -6.42 8.01
CA TYR A 242 7.30 -6.36 8.55
C TYR A 242 7.08 -7.42 9.62
N THR A 243 7.27 -7.04 10.88
CA THR A 243 6.99 -7.89 12.05
C THR A 243 5.48 -8.03 12.23
N ASN A 244 4.94 -9.25 12.27
CA ASN A 244 3.50 -9.45 12.12
C ASN A 244 2.91 -10.72 12.75
N ILE A 245 1.59 -10.66 12.94
CA ILE A 245 0.68 -11.77 13.18
C ILE A 245 -0.04 -12.07 11.85
N GLY A 246 0.25 -13.22 11.25
CA GLY A 246 -0.30 -13.63 9.96
C GLY A 246 -1.35 -14.73 10.09
N VAL A 247 -2.44 -14.66 9.32
CA VAL A 247 -3.48 -15.70 9.25
C VAL A 247 -2.99 -16.89 8.41
N GLY A 248 -3.22 -18.11 8.91
CA GLY A 248 -2.80 -19.37 8.26
C GLY A 248 -3.95 -20.36 7.98
N VAL A 249 -5.20 -19.94 8.15
CA VAL A 249 -6.42 -20.73 7.83
C VAL A 249 -7.43 -19.85 7.07
N ASN A 250 -8.40 -20.45 6.39
CA ASN A 250 -9.44 -19.77 5.59
C ASN A 250 -8.94 -18.78 4.51
N LEU A 251 -7.63 -18.69 4.29
CA LEU A 251 -7.02 -18.23 3.05
C LEU A 251 -7.47 -19.08 1.85
N ASN A 252 -7.17 -18.59 0.65
CA ASN A 252 -7.55 -19.19 -0.62
C ASN A 252 -9.08 -19.34 -0.73
N LYS A 253 -9.80 -18.28 -0.37
CA LYS A 253 -11.26 -18.16 -0.47
C LYS A 253 -11.59 -16.89 -1.25
N LYS A 254 -12.60 -16.95 -2.11
CA LYS A 254 -13.00 -15.80 -2.92
C LYS A 254 -13.67 -14.76 -2.04
N LEU A 255 -13.50 -13.48 -2.35
CA LEU A 255 -14.06 -12.39 -1.54
C LEU A 255 -15.58 -12.51 -1.34
N LYS A 256 -16.33 -12.96 -2.34
CA LYS A 256 -17.78 -13.24 -2.22
C LYS A 256 -18.14 -14.43 -1.30
N ASP A 257 -17.21 -15.35 -1.07
CA ASP A 257 -17.38 -16.53 -0.22
C ASP A 257 -16.92 -16.26 1.24
N ILE A 258 -16.34 -15.08 1.50
CA ILE A 258 -15.99 -14.59 2.82
C ILE A 258 -17.16 -13.76 3.37
N LYS A 259 -17.60 -14.06 4.59
CA LYS A 259 -18.70 -13.39 5.28
C LYS A 259 -18.26 -12.16 6.05
N SER A 260 -17.08 -12.23 6.67
CA SER A 260 -16.51 -11.18 7.51
C SER A 260 -15.02 -11.43 7.76
N ILE A 261 -14.27 -10.36 8.01
CA ILE A 261 -12.86 -10.39 8.41
C ILE A 261 -12.71 -9.50 9.66
N PRO A 262 -13.27 -9.90 10.81
CA PRO A 262 -13.18 -9.11 12.03
C PRO A 262 -11.74 -9.00 12.49
N ALA A 263 -11.32 -7.76 12.73
CA ALA A 263 -9.98 -7.39 13.11
C ALA A 263 -9.99 -6.50 14.36
N TYR A 264 -9.01 -6.75 15.23
CA TYR A 264 -8.69 -5.95 16.40
C TYR A 264 -7.17 -5.91 16.54
N TYR A 265 -6.63 -4.72 16.77
CA TYR A 265 -5.20 -4.48 16.96
C TYR A 265 -5.02 -3.35 17.97
N GLN A 266 -4.55 -3.69 19.16
CA GLN A 266 -4.18 -2.76 20.23
C GLN A 266 -2.67 -2.76 20.43
N TRP A 267 -2.09 -1.61 20.75
CA TRP A 267 -0.66 -1.44 21.01
C TRP A 267 -0.37 -0.33 22.02
N ASP A 268 0.70 -0.52 22.79
CA ASP A 268 1.38 0.53 23.55
C ASP A 268 2.85 0.54 23.10
N ARG A 269 3.44 1.72 22.85
CA ARG A 269 4.82 1.85 22.33
C ARG A 269 5.62 2.85 23.15
N THR A 270 6.70 2.35 23.75
CA THR A 270 7.75 3.16 24.38
C THR A 270 8.94 3.30 23.43
N ASN A 271 9.51 4.50 23.33
CA ASN A 271 10.66 4.83 22.48
C ASN A 271 11.77 5.45 23.33
N THR A 272 13.03 5.06 23.10
CA THR A 272 14.21 5.74 23.68
C THR A 272 14.93 6.64 22.68
N THR A 273 14.71 6.43 21.38
CA THR A 273 15.18 7.29 20.27
C THR A 273 14.04 7.55 19.27
N GLU A 274 14.28 8.31 18.21
CA GLU A 274 13.29 8.50 17.14
C GLU A 274 12.92 7.15 16.50
N PHE A 275 11.62 6.85 16.42
CA PHE A 275 11.10 5.66 15.75
C PHE A 275 10.41 6.03 14.42
N LYS A 276 10.76 5.31 13.35
CA LYS A 276 10.11 5.39 12.04
C LYS A 276 9.58 4.03 11.63
N GLY A 277 8.33 4.02 11.19
CA GLY A 277 7.57 2.83 10.84
C GLY A 277 6.07 3.10 10.79
N SER A 278 5.29 2.04 10.70
CA SER A 278 3.82 2.11 10.68
C SER A 278 3.20 0.83 11.23
N ASN A 279 2.04 0.91 11.89
CA ASN A 279 1.19 -0.26 12.13
C ASN A 279 0.21 -0.39 10.97
N VAL A 280 0.09 -1.60 10.43
CA VAL A 280 -0.55 -1.89 9.14
C VAL A 280 -1.32 -3.22 9.22
N PHE A 281 -2.46 -3.30 8.54
CA PHE A 281 -3.03 -4.58 8.07
C PHE A 281 -2.67 -4.77 6.60
N ASP A 282 -2.20 -5.95 6.23
CA ASP A 282 -1.59 -6.22 4.93
C ASP A 282 -2.17 -7.49 4.30
N PHE A 283 -2.78 -7.36 3.13
CA PHE A 283 -3.59 -8.37 2.47
C PHE A 283 -3.22 -8.49 0.99
N ILE A 284 -3.04 -9.72 0.50
CA ILE A 284 -2.83 -9.99 -0.93
C ILE A 284 -4.05 -10.72 -1.49
N THR A 285 -4.55 -10.23 -2.61
CA THR A 285 -5.63 -10.86 -3.38
C THR A 285 -5.15 -11.24 -4.78
N ALA A 286 -5.67 -12.35 -5.32
CA ALA A 286 -5.28 -12.84 -6.65
C ALA A 286 -6.45 -13.47 -7.43
N PRO A 287 -6.51 -13.33 -8.77
CA PRO A 287 -7.46 -14.08 -9.59
C PRO A 287 -7.27 -15.60 -9.55
N THR A 288 -6.06 -16.04 -9.19
CA THR A 288 -5.64 -17.45 -9.12
C THR A 288 -5.49 -17.88 -7.66
N GLU A 289 -6.04 -19.04 -7.31
CA GLU A 289 -5.92 -19.60 -5.96
C GLU A 289 -4.46 -19.86 -5.57
N GLY A 290 -4.03 -19.37 -4.41
CA GLY A 290 -2.68 -19.57 -3.88
C GLY A 290 -1.57 -18.69 -4.49
N ASP A 291 -1.87 -17.79 -5.44
CA ASP A 291 -0.90 -16.81 -5.92
C ASP A 291 -0.72 -15.65 -4.92
N THR A 292 0.52 -15.40 -4.53
CA THR A 292 0.91 -14.38 -3.55
C THR A 292 1.91 -13.36 -4.09
N SER A 293 2.32 -13.48 -5.37
CA SER A 293 3.50 -12.72 -5.85
C SER A 293 3.55 -12.40 -7.34
N SER A 294 2.69 -12.97 -8.20
CA SER A 294 2.69 -12.59 -9.62
C SER A 294 2.16 -11.18 -9.83
N THR A 295 2.49 -10.53 -10.95
CA THR A 295 2.00 -9.18 -11.28
C THR A 295 0.49 -9.09 -11.52
N ALA A 296 -0.23 -10.22 -11.48
CA ALA A 296 -1.70 -10.28 -11.47
C ALA A 296 -2.32 -10.17 -10.06
N THR A 297 -1.52 -10.25 -8.99
CA THR A 297 -2.01 -10.00 -7.63
C THR A 297 -2.18 -8.49 -7.37
N SER A 298 -2.93 -8.16 -6.32
CA SER A 298 -2.98 -6.83 -5.72
C SER A 298 -2.68 -6.93 -4.23
N GLU A 299 -1.77 -6.09 -3.77
CA GLU A 299 -1.34 -5.95 -2.38
C GLU A 299 -2.04 -4.73 -1.78
N PHE A 300 -2.74 -4.92 -0.67
CA PHE A 300 -3.59 -3.93 -0.01
C PHE A 300 -3.12 -3.71 1.41
N MET A 301 -2.86 -2.45 1.76
CA MET A 301 -2.39 -2.07 3.09
C MET A 301 -3.32 -1.06 3.75
N LEU A 302 -3.81 -1.34 4.95
CA LEU A 302 -4.57 -0.39 5.78
C LEU A 302 -3.64 0.17 6.86
N TRP A 303 -3.19 1.40 6.67
CA TRP A 303 -2.21 2.08 7.52
C TRP A 303 -2.94 2.79 8.67
N ILE A 304 -3.14 2.06 9.78
CA ILE A 304 -3.84 2.56 10.97
C ILE A 304 -3.00 3.55 11.79
N ARG A 305 -1.66 3.44 11.72
CA ARG A 305 -0.73 4.39 12.35
C ARG A 305 0.57 4.53 11.55
N ASN A 306 1.06 5.74 11.35
CA ASN A 306 2.46 6.00 10.94
C ASN A 306 3.27 6.82 11.96
N TRP A 307 4.60 6.71 11.87
CA TRP A 307 5.60 7.46 12.65
C TRP A 307 6.77 7.88 11.73
N GLY A 308 7.60 8.85 12.17
CA GLY A 308 8.81 9.28 11.43
C GLY A 308 8.55 9.81 10.02
N ASN A 309 7.37 10.42 9.79
CA ASN A 309 6.88 10.87 8.48
C ASN A 309 6.93 9.78 7.39
N GLN A 310 6.74 8.51 7.75
CA GLN A 310 6.72 7.42 6.77
C GLN A 310 5.46 7.46 5.88
N VAL A 311 5.65 7.19 4.60
CA VAL A 311 4.63 7.30 3.55
C VAL A 311 4.55 6.03 2.68
N PRO A 312 3.37 5.65 2.18
CA PRO A 312 3.20 4.43 1.40
C PRO A 312 3.80 4.48 -0.02
N ILE A 313 3.91 3.30 -0.64
CA ILE A 313 4.24 3.17 -2.07
C ILE A 313 3.26 4.00 -2.92
N GLY A 314 3.81 4.84 -3.79
CA GLY A 314 3.04 5.71 -4.68
C GLY A 314 2.58 7.06 -4.08
N TYR A 315 2.88 7.36 -2.81
CA TYR A 315 2.47 8.61 -2.14
C TYR A 315 2.78 9.89 -2.94
N SER A 316 3.95 9.95 -3.60
CA SER A 316 4.37 11.09 -4.43
C SER A 316 3.52 11.33 -5.68
N ARG A 317 2.61 10.41 -6.04
CA ARG A 317 1.63 10.57 -7.13
C ARG A 317 0.32 11.24 -6.65
N GLY A 318 0.17 11.48 -5.35
CA GLY A 318 -1.08 11.89 -4.73
C GLY A 318 -2.08 10.73 -4.53
N PRO A 319 -3.19 10.95 -3.82
CA PRO A 319 -4.21 9.93 -3.61
C PRO A 319 -5.02 9.69 -4.89
N VAL A 320 -5.29 8.42 -5.19
CA VAL A 320 -6.11 8.00 -6.34
C VAL A 320 -7.61 7.92 -6.01
N ALA A 321 -7.95 7.81 -4.72
CA ALA A 321 -9.33 7.84 -4.23
C ALA A 321 -9.40 8.25 -2.74
N THR A 322 -10.61 8.57 -2.28
CA THR A 322 -10.92 8.83 -0.87
C THR A 322 -12.13 8.01 -0.45
N PHE A 323 -12.11 7.50 0.78
CA PHE A 323 -13.14 6.63 1.36
C PHE A 323 -13.54 7.13 2.74
N LYS A 324 -14.73 6.72 3.20
CA LYS A 324 -15.14 6.76 4.61
C LYS A 324 -15.41 5.34 5.07
N LEU A 325 -14.62 4.87 6.04
CA LEU A 325 -14.66 3.53 6.62
C LEU A 325 -14.26 3.63 8.09
N PHE A 326 -14.75 2.74 8.94
CA PHE A 326 -14.37 2.69 10.37
C PHE A 326 -14.55 4.04 11.10
N GLY A 327 -15.62 4.78 10.74
CA GLY A 327 -15.94 6.11 11.27
C GLY A 327 -15.16 7.29 10.67
N VAL A 328 -13.97 7.05 10.11
CA VAL A 328 -13.00 8.09 9.72
C VAL A 328 -12.81 8.20 8.19
N SER A 329 -12.05 9.20 7.75
CA SER A 329 -11.73 9.43 6.34
C SER A 329 -10.34 8.88 5.98
N TRP A 330 -10.24 8.28 4.80
CA TRP A 330 -9.04 7.58 4.33
C TRP A 330 -8.67 8.01 2.91
N LYS A 331 -7.38 8.24 2.67
CA LYS A 331 -6.80 8.49 1.34
C LYS A 331 -6.14 7.21 0.82
N LEU A 332 -6.59 6.71 -0.33
CA LEU A 332 -5.97 5.59 -1.02
C LEU A 332 -4.85 6.10 -1.94
N TYR A 333 -3.65 5.59 -1.73
CA TYR A 333 -2.51 5.74 -2.62
C TYR A 333 -2.29 4.42 -3.39
N GLU A 334 -1.81 4.51 -4.62
CA GLU A 334 -1.46 3.35 -5.43
C GLU A 334 -0.05 3.52 -6.00
N GLY A 335 0.70 2.43 -6.09
CA GLY A 335 1.92 2.35 -6.88
C GLY A 335 2.25 0.92 -7.31
N LYS A 336 3.45 0.74 -7.88
CA LYS A 336 4.03 -0.58 -8.12
C LYS A 336 5.15 -0.82 -7.13
N ASN A 337 5.19 -1.99 -6.50
CA ASN A 337 6.37 -2.42 -5.76
C ASN A 337 7.52 -2.61 -6.77
N PRO A 338 8.67 -1.92 -6.64
CA PRO A 338 9.73 -1.95 -7.64
C PRO A 338 10.50 -3.28 -7.69
N GLY A 339 10.36 -4.16 -6.69
CA GLY A 339 10.98 -5.49 -6.69
C GLY A 339 10.14 -6.57 -7.39
N SER A 340 8.81 -6.53 -7.21
CA SER A 340 7.89 -7.57 -7.73
C SER A 340 7.04 -7.13 -8.93
N GLY A 341 6.86 -5.82 -9.15
CA GLY A 341 5.93 -5.29 -10.13
C GLY A 341 4.45 -5.46 -9.76
N VAL A 342 4.14 -5.91 -8.55
CA VAL A 342 2.76 -6.01 -8.01
C VAL A 342 2.18 -4.63 -7.74
N THR A 343 0.86 -4.50 -7.90
CA THR A 343 0.15 -3.25 -7.58
C THR A 343 -0.09 -3.16 -6.08
N VAL A 344 0.47 -2.13 -5.43
CA VAL A 344 0.29 -1.86 -4.00
C VAL A 344 -0.71 -0.73 -3.83
N ARG A 345 -1.69 -0.94 -2.94
CA ARG A 345 -2.80 -0.03 -2.66
C ARG A 345 -2.91 0.23 -1.16
N SER A 346 -2.35 1.35 -0.74
CA SER A 346 -2.24 1.70 0.68
C SER A 346 -3.27 2.76 1.04
N MET A 347 -4.21 2.42 1.92
CA MET A 347 -5.13 3.37 2.54
C MET A 347 -4.49 3.95 3.79
N LEU A 348 -4.19 5.25 3.73
CA LEU A 348 -3.69 6.04 4.85
C LEU A 348 -4.87 6.79 5.49
N VAL A 349 -5.02 6.68 6.80
CA VAL A 349 -6.02 7.45 7.54
C VAL A 349 -5.65 8.94 7.59
N ASP A 350 -6.65 9.82 7.57
CA ASP A 350 -6.42 11.27 7.66
C ASP A 350 -5.96 11.73 9.05
N GLU A 351 -6.39 11.02 10.10
CA GLU A 351 -5.98 11.20 11.49
C GLU A 351 -5.60 9.83 12.06
N ASN A 352 -4.36 9.67 12.51
CA ASN A 352 -3.81 8.42 13.03
C ASN A 352 -4.59 7.88 14.25
N TYR A 353 -4.88 6.57 14.27
CA TYR A 353 -5.32 5.87 15.48
C TYR A 353 -4.19 5.89 16.53
N ASP A 354 -4.52 6.04 17.82
CA ASP A 354 -3.57 6.11 18.92
C ASP A 354 -3.83 4.99 19.95
N GLY A 355 -3.20 3.84 19.70
CA GLY A 355 -3.16 2.69 20.61
C GLY A 355 -4.17 1.57 20.29
N GLU A 356 -5.20 1.81 19.47
CA GLU A 356 -6.22 0.79 19.19
C GLU A 356 -6.89 0.97 17.82
N PHE A 357 -7.23 -0.15 17.17
CA PHE A 357 -8.12 -0.24 16.03
C PHE A 357 -9.05 -1.46 16.18
N GLN A 358 -10.33 -1.30 15.83
CA GLN A 358 -11.28 -2.40 15.66
C GLN A 358 -12.17 -2.15 14.42
N GLY A 359 -12.45 -3.20 13.64
CA GLY A 359 -13.33 -3.12 12.48
C GLY A 359 -13.45 -4.45 11.73
N ASP A 360 -14.33 -4.49 10.72
CA ASP A 360 -14.40 -5.61 9.78
C ASP A 360 -13.64 -5.25 8.49
N LEU A 361 -12.52 -5.91 8.23
CA LEU A 361 -11.71 -5.65 7.03
C LEU A 361 -12.40 -6.11 5.74
N LYS A 362 -13.53 -6.83 5.82
CA LYS A 362 -14.36 -7.14 4.66
C LYS A 362 -14.99 -5.88 4.07
N ASP A 363 -15.42 -4.92 4.89
CA ASP A 363 -15.95 -3.63 4.42
C ASP A 363 -14.92 -2.87 3.56
N TRP A 364 -13.65 -2.96 3.94
CA TRP A 364 -12.53 -2.37 3.21
C TRP A 364 -12.28 -3.06 1.86
N LEU A 365 -12.20 -4.40 1.84
CA LEU A 365 -11.96 -5.14 0.61
C LEU A 365 -13.18 -5.05 -0.35
N ASP A 366 -14.40 -5.03 0.17
CA ASP A 366 -15.60 -4.79 -0.64
C ASP A 366 -15.64 -3.36 -1.20
N ALA A 367 -15.13 -2.36 -0.49
CA ALA A 367 -14.94 -1.02 -1.04
C ALA A 367 -13.92 -0.99 -2.19
N MET A 368 -12.92 -1.89 -2.20
CA MET A 368 -11.99 -2.05 -3.33
C MET A 368 -12.65 -2.75 -4.54
N VAL A 369 -13.49 -3.76 -4.30
CA VAL A 369 -14.33 -4.40 -5.32
C VAL A 369 -15.31 -3.39 -5.95
N GLN A 370 -16.00 -2.59 -5.14
CA GLN A 370 -16.93 -1.55 -5.62
C GLN A 370 -16.27 -0.46 -6.48
N LYS A 371 -14.96 -0.26 -6.36
CA LYS A 371 -14.18 0.64 -7.22
C LYS A 371 -13.59 -0.05 -8.46
N GLY A 372 -13.76 -1.37 -8.60
CA GLY A 372 -13.19 -2.15 -9.69
C GLY A 372 -11.67 -2.33 -9.60
N TYR A 373 -11.07 -2.19 -8.41
CA TYR A 373 -9.64 -2.45 -8.21
C TYR A 373 -9.30 -3.95 -8.19
N ILE A 374 -10.31 -4.79 -7.89
CA ILE A 374 -10.30 -6.25 -7.78
C ILE A 374 -11.72 -6.80 -8.05
N SER A 375 -11.86 -8.11 -8.24
CA SER A 375 -13.13 -8.82 -8.36
C SER A 375 -13.56 -9.47 -7.04
N ASP A 376 -14.86 -9.57 -6.81
CA ASP A 376 -15.48 -10.45 -5.80
C ASP A 376 -15.10 -11.94 -5.96
N ASN A 377 -14.64 -12.33 -7.16
CA ASN A 377 -14.17 -13.66 -7.50
C ASN A 377 -12.67 -13.88 -7.27
N ASP A 378 -11.92 -12.83 -6.90
CA ASP A 378 -10.51 -12.94 -6.51
C ASP A 378 -10.38 -13.60 -5.13
N TYR A 379 -9.34 -14.39 -4.97
CA TYR A 379 -9.00 -15.10 -3.74
C TYR A 379 -8.21 -14.21 -2.80
N VAL A 380 -8.53 -14.21 -1.50
CA VAL A 380 -7.62 -13.69 -0.45
C VAL A 380 -6.55 -14.75 -0.20
N THR A 381 -5.29 -14.44 -0.50
CA THR A 381 -4.16 -15.40 -0.44
C THR A 381 -3.16 -15.08 0.68
N VAL A 382 -3.13 -13.84 1.18
CA VAL A 382 -2.42 -13.41 2.40
C VAL A 382 -3.31 -12.46 3.21
N GLY A 383 -3.21 -12.51 4.54
CA GLY A 383 -3.85 -11.55 5.45
C GLY A 383 -3.10 -11.49 6.78
N ASN A 384 -2.46 -10.35 7.06
CA ASN A 384 -1.53 -10.16 8.18
C ASN A 384 -1.82 -8.83 8.92
N ALA A 385 -1.44 -8.71 10.19
CA ALA A 385 -1.44 -7.45 10.95
C ALA A 385 -0.10 -7.27 11.69
N GLY A 386 0.51 -6.10 11.64
CA GLY A 386 1.88 -5.94 12.13
C GLY A 386 2.44 -4.52 12.13
N THR A 387 3.77 -4.41 12.13
CA THR A 387 4.51 -3.14 12.06
C THR A 387 5.58 -3.20 10.96
N GLU A 388 5.62 -2.21 10.07
CA GLU A 388 6.79 -1.96 9.21
C GLU A 388 7.89 -1.22 9.99
N ILE A 389 9.12 -1.72 9.93
CA ILE A 389 10.27 -1.22 10.71
C ILE A 389 11.27 -0.50 9.80
N PHE A 390 11.62 0.76 10.12
CA PHE A 390 12.65 1.50 9.38
C PHE A 390 13.88 1.77 10.26
N TYR A 391 13.67 2.38 11.43
CA TYR A 391 14.66 2.59 12.48
C TYR A 391 14.00 2.98 13.80
N GLY A 392 14.78 2.92 14.88
CA GLY A 392 14.44 3.35 16.24
C GLY A 392 14.90 2.35 17.30
N ASN A 393 15.02 2.81 18.53
CA ASN A 393 15.12 1.96 19.72
C ASN A 393 13.79 2.07 20.49
N ALA A 394 12.99 1.01 20.44
CA ALA A 394 11.60 1.02 20.86
C ALA A 394 11.11 -0.36 21.31
N VAL A 395 10.16 -0.38 22.24
CA VAL A 395 9.40 -1.57 22.64
C VAL A 395 7.91 -1.28 22.46
N MET A 396 7.25 -2.06 21.61
CA MET A 396 5.80 -2.05 21.46
C MET A 396 5.20 -3.34 22.02
N ASN A 397 4.41 -3.22 23.09
CA ASN A 397 3.52 -4.27 23.56
C ASN A 397 2.27 -4.26 22.67
N ALA A 398 1.82 -5.40 22.17
CA ALA A 398 0.67 -5.46 21.25
C ALA A 398 -0.20 -6.69 21.43
N THR A 399 -1.45 -6.55 20.98
CA THR A 399 -2.47 -7.58 21.00
C THR A 399 -3.22 -7.55 19.68
N VAL A 400 -3.38 -8.69 19.01
CA VAL A 400 -4.05 -8.82 17.71
C VAL A 400 -5.05 -9.96 17.72
N ALA A 401 -6.26 -9.71 17.23
CA ALA A 401 -7.17 -10.74 16.72
C ALA A 401 -7.48 -10.44 15.25
N LEU A 402 -7.33 -11.45 14.38
CA LEU A 402 -7.64 -11.33 12.96
C LEU A 402 -8.13 -12.70 12.44
N ASP A 403 -9.38 -12.78 12.00
CA ASP A 403 -10.01 -14.03 11.55
C ASP A 403 -10.66 -13.83 10.18
N ILE A 404 -10.69 -14.87 9.33
CA ILE A 404 -11.37 -14.85 8.03
C ILE A 404 -12.54 -15.83 8.11
N LYS A 405 -13.77 -15.30 8.18
CA LYS A 405 -14.98 -16.07 8.41
C LYS A 405 -15.67 -16.39 7.08
N VAL A 406 -15.99 -17.68 6.89
CA VAL A 406 -16.57 -18.27 5.66
C VAL A 406 -17.86 -19.03 5.93
#